data_AF-A0A7Y8L8N8-F1
#
_entry.id   AF-A0A7Y8L8N8-F1
#
_cell.length_a   1.000
_cell.length_b   1.000
_cell.length_c   1.000
_cell.angle_alpha   90.00
_cell.angle_beta   90.00
_cell.angle_gamma   90.00
#
_symmetry.space_group_name_H-M   'P 1'
#
loop_
_entity.id
_entity.type
_entity.pdbx_description
1 polymer ?
#
loop_
_entity_poly.entity_id
_entity_poly.type
_entity_poly.pdbx_seq_one_letter_code
_entity_poly.pdbx_strand_id
1 'polypeptide(L)'
;MGYRLRQEILFFWLKRPALSSRFLPKVPNMDEKALRGIQLPEFQGHLPPGTVKGLMEGEVFCLGGDRASIERFEAETRGRFFADLPLGEELPDIRLVWEPARLQNVTALLFSSSLIGEGQSNSQAIARAQEALFEWMKKNPFPLGPHYISAMECGLRIPVFVYSLKLMDLSPDQRREILHFLYLHAWWISRRLSLYASRGNHTVCEGLGLVFAGVVFRSFPEGDRWLSLGVKTLRREILDQILPDGGLVEQSLGYHRLILDVYWLAFDFLKKNGIDLHLEWKPLLDKGERFLEAFRQGSYLPAIGDSDDGCVVAPGIHPRRTHFANQRNGIRKAERS
;
A
#
# COMPACT_ATOMS: atom_id res chain seq x y z
N MET A 1 -3.88 22.88 -18.13
CA MET A 1 -4.69 22.39 -19.27
C MET A 1 -4.18 21.06 -19.84
N GLY A 2 -2.86 20.86 -20.03
CA GLY A 2 -2.32 19.64 -20.65
C GLY A 2 -2.48 18.31 -19.89
N TYR A 3 -2.46 18.30 -18.55
CA TYR A 3 -2.60 17.06 -17.76
C TYR A 3 -4.00 16.43 -17.88
N ARG A 4 -5.07 17.22 -17.71
CA ARG A 4 -6.45 16.76 -17.84
C ARG A 4 -6.75 16.23 -19.25
N LEU A 5 -6.28 16.92 -20.29
CA LEU A 5 -6.45 16.45 -21.67
C LEU A 5 -5.75 15.09 -21.91
N ARG A 6 -4.55 14.88 -21.34
CA ARG A 6 -3.87 13.57 -21.42
C ARG A 6 -4.64 12.47 -20.70
N GLN A 7 -5.30 12.77 -19.58
CA GLN A 7 -6.18 11.82 -18.87
C GLN A 7 -7.40 11.45 -19.72
N GLU A 8 -8.10 12.44 -20.27
CA GLU A 8 -9.27 12.19 -21.13
C GLU A 8 -8.93 11.33 -22.36
N ILE A 9 -7.79 11.62 -23.01
CA ILE A 9 -7.28 10.81 -24.11
C ILE A 9 -7.00 9.37 -23.63
N LEU A 10 -6.27 9.21 -22.52
CA LEU A 10 -5.98 7.89 -21.94
C LEU A 10 -7.26 7.11 -21.66
N PHE A 11 -8.28 7.75 -21.08
CA PHE A 11 -9.55 7.12 -20.73
C PHE A 11 -10.34 6.71 -21.97
N PHE A 12 -10.39 7.57 -22.98
CA PHE A 12 -11.01 7.27 -24.27
C PHE A 12 -10.39 6.02 -24.91
N TRP A 13 -9.06 5.93 -24.92
CA TRP A 13 -8.34 4.78 -25.48
C TRP A 13 -8.54 3.50 -24.68
N LEU A 14 -8.70 3.57 -23.35
CA LEU A 14 -8.84 2.39 -22.49
C LEU A 14 -10.28 1.88 -22.36
N LYS A 15 -11.30 2.74 -22.54
CA LYS A 15 -12.69 2.39 -22.24
C LYS A 15 -13.21 1.19 -23.04
N ARG A 16 -13.08 1.21 -24.37
CA ARG A 16 -13.52 0.09 -25.24
C ARG A 16 -12.70 -1.19 -25.00
N PRO A 17 -11.36 -1.13 -24.92
CA PRO A 17 -10.51 -2.23 -24.46
C PRO A 17 -10.90 -2.88 -23.15
N ALA A 18 -11.09 -2.07 -22.11
CA ALA A 18 -11.42 -2.51 -20.75
C ALA A 18 -12.69 -3.37 -20.72
N LEU A 19 -13.70 -2.99 -21.50
CA LEU A 19 -14.98 -3.70 -21.58
C LEU A 19 -14.93 -4.95 -22.48
N SER A 20 -13.90 -5.10 -23.31
CA SER A 20 -13.74 -6.22 -24.25
C SER A 20 -12.56 -7.13 -23.94
N SER A 21 -11.88 -6.92 -22.80
CA SER A 21 -10.64 -7.61 -22.39
C SER A 21 -9.53 -7.60 -23.46
N ARG A 22 -9.59 -6.66 -24.41
CA ARG A 22 -8.64 -6.54 -25.52
C ARG A 22 -7.88 -5.25 -25.35
N PHE A 23 -6.55 -5.36 -25.16
CA PHE A 23 -5.59 -4.26 -25.03
C PHE A 23 -5.27 -3.84 -23.59
N LEU A 24 -4.50 -4.70 -22.93
CA LEU A 24 -3.69 -4.38 -21.76
C LEU A 24 -2.23 -4.30 -22.19
N PRO A 25 -1.40 -3.45 -21.56
CA PRO A 25 0.02 -3.39 -21.90
C PRO A 25 0.65 -4.77 -21.75
N LYS A 26 1.56 -5.10 -22.67
CA LYS A 26 2.22 -6.41 -22.68
C LYS A 26 3.12 -6.52 -21.46
N VAL A 27 2.73 -7.35 -20.51
CA VAL A 27 3.51 -7.61 -19.29
C VAL A 27 4.73 -8.45 -19.67
N PRO A 28 5.95 -8.03 -19.29
CA PRO A 28 7.14 -8.80 -19.56
C PRO A 28 7.16 -10.10 -18.76
N ASN A 29 7.73 -11.15 -19.34
CA ASN A 29 7.96 -12.40 -18.61
C ASN A 29 9.11 -12.20 -17.64
N MET A 30 8.82 -12.31 -16.35
CA MET A 30 9.81 -12.20 -15.29
C MET A 30 10.61 -13.49 -15.14
N ASP A 31 11.92 -13.34 -14.98
CA ASP A 31 12.79 -14.44 -14.55
C ASP A 31 12.50 -14.81 -13.09
N GLU A 32 12.29 -16.11 -12.83
CA GLU A 32 12.04 -16.61 -11.48
C GLU A 32 13.22 -16.33 -10.54
N LYS A 33 14.45 -16.40 -11.04
CA LYS A 33 15.63 -16.15 -10.21
C LYS A 33 15.69 -14.68 -9.79
N ALA A 34 15.38 -13.76 -10.70
CA ALA A 34 15.23 -12.35 -10.37
C ALA A 34 14.15 -12.11 -9.28
N LEU A 35 12.97 -12.73 -9.40
CA LEU A 35 11.91 -12.63 -8.39
C LEU A 35 12.34 -13.21 -7.04
N ARG A 36 13.02 -14.36 -7.02
CA ARG A 36 13.54 -14.97 -5.79
C ARG A 36 14.60 -14.08 -5.13
N GLY A 37 15.37 -13.32 -5.91
CA GLY A 37 16.38 -12.39 -5.40
C GLY A 37 15.81 -11.19 -4.64
N ILE A 38 14.55 -10.81 -4.89
CA ILE A 38 13.91 -9.66 -4.23
C ILE A 38 13.82 -9.92 -2.73
N GLN A 39 14.34 -8.98 -1.95
CA GLN A 39 14.30 -9.01 -0.49
C GLN A 39 13.10 -8.21 0.01
N LEU A 40 12.32 -8.79 0.92
CA LEU A 40 11.15 -8.14 1.50
C LEU A 40 11.51 -7.27 2.72
N PRO A 41 10.80 -6.16 2.93
CA PRO A 41 10.88 -5.43 4.18
C PRO A 41 10.36 -6.25 5.35
N GLU A 42 10.79 -5.90 6.56
CA GLU A 42 10.28 -6.53 7.76
C GLU A 42 9.11 -5.75 8.36
N PHE A 43 8.15 -6.50 8.91
CA PHE A 43 7.06 -5.96 9.70
C PHE A 43 7.30 -6.22 11.19
N GLN A 44 6.61 -5.45 12.02
CA GLN A 44 6.55 -5.61 13.46
C GLN A 44 5.17 -5.19 13.98
N GLY A 45 4.89 -5.54 15.23
CA GLY A 45 3.59 -5.28 15.86
C GLY A 45 2.89 -6.58 16.24
N HIS A 46 1.63 -6.45 16.65
CA HIS A 46 0.81 -7.57 17.11
C HIS A 46 -0.61 -7.39 16.59
N LEU A 47 -1.19 -8.49 16.11
CA LEU A 47 -2.61 -8.51 15.76
C LEU A 47 -3.44 -8.56 17.06
N PRO A 48 -4.58 -7.84 17.11
CA PRO A 48 -5.50 -7.96 18.24
C PRO A 48 -5.96 -9.42 18.46
N PRO A 49 -6.29 -9.80 19.71
CA PRO A 49 -6.83 -11.14 19.99
C PRO A 49 -8.06 -11.46 19.13
N GLY A 50 -8.13 -12.68 18.59
CA GLY A 50 -9.23 -13.13 17.74
C GLY A 50 -9.16 -12.68 16.28
N THR A 51 -8.34 -11.69 15.92
CA THR A 51 -8.25 -11.20 14.54
C THR A 51 -7.87 -12.29 13.54
N VAL A 52 -6.85 -13.10 13.83
CA VAL A 52 -6.44 -14.20 12.91
C VAL A 52 -7.60 -15.17 12.68
N LYS A 53 -8.36 -15.51 13.73
CA LYS A 53 -9.52 -16.40 13.59
C LYS A 53 -10.58 -15.79 12.66
N GLY A 54 -10.93 -14.53 12.85
CA GLY A 54 -11.89 -13.83 11.98
C GLY A 54 -11.43 -13.78 10.52
N LEU A 55 -10.15 -13.46 10.28
CA LEU A 55 -9.58 -13.46 8.92
C LEU A 55 -9.64 -14.86 8.27
N MET A 56 -9.40 -15.92 9.06
CA MET A 56 -9.55 -17.31 8.62
C MET A 56 -11.00 -17.65 8.25
N GLU A 57 -11.99 -17.02 8.89
CA GLU A 57 -13.43 -17.23 8.65
C GLU A 57 -14.00 -16.36 7.52
N GLY A 58 -13.20 -15.46 6.93
CA GLY A 58 -13.67 -14.62 5.82
C GLY A 58 -13.72 -13.13 6.12
N GLU A 59 -13.42 -12.71 7.35
CA GLU A 59 -13.46 -11.30 7.71
C GLU A 59 -12.38 -10.50 6.97
N VAL A 60 -12.71 -9.25 6.71
CA VAL A 60 -11.82 -8.24 6.14
C VAL A 60 -11.84 -7.04 7.08
N PHE A 61 -10.74 -6.28 7.09
CA PHE A 61 -10.74 -4.98 7.75
C PHE A 61 -11.65 -4.04 6.98
N CYS A 62 -12.51 -3.34 7.72
CA CYS A 62 -13.40 -2.33 7.19
C CYS A 62 -13.39 -1.12 8.12
N LEU A 63 -13.36 0.07 7.52
CA LEU A 63 -13.88 1.27 8.17
C LEU A 63 -15.39 1.07 8.41
N GLY A 64 -15.88 1.54 9.57
CA GLY A 64 -17.29 1.35 9.94
C GLY A 64 -18.26 1.84 8.86
N GLY A 65 -19.47 1.28 8.80
CA GLY A 65 -20.47 1.64 7.80
C GLY A 65 -21.46 0.51 7.52
N ASP A 66 -22.51 0.79 6.74
CA ASP A 66 -23.46 -0.23 6.30
C ASP A 66 -22.82 -1.12 5.23
N ARG A 67 -22.39 -2.32 5.65
CA ARG A 67 -21.80 -3.34 4.76
C ARG A 67 -22.72 -3.68 3.60
N ALA A 68 -24.03 -3.69 3.81
CA ALA A 68 -24.98 -3.99 2.74
C ALA A 68 -24.99 -2.88 1.66
N SER A 69 -24.81 -1.62 2.05
CA SER A 69 -24.66 -0.49 1.12
C SER A 69 -23.38 -0.61 0.29
N ILE A 70 -22.25 -0.94 0.91
CA ILE A 70 -20.97 -1.15 0.22
C ILE A 70 -21.10 -2.29 -0.80
N GLU A 71 -21.65 -3.44 -0.37
CA GLU A 71 -21.80 -4.62 -1.24
C GLU A 71 -22.73 -4.35 -2.43
N ARG A 72 -23.83 -3.60 -2.23
CA ARG A 72 -24.71 -3.15 -3.33
C ARG A 72 -23.96 -2.24 -4.30
N PHE A 73 -23.26 -1.23 -3.77
CA PHE A 73 -22.50 -0.29 -4.60
C PHE A 73 -21.45 -1.00 -5.45
N GLU A 74 -20.67 -1.91 -4.86
CA GLU A 74 -19.69 -2.70 -5.62
C GLU A 74 -20.37 -3.56 -6.69
N ALA A 75 -21.49 -4.22 -6.38
CA ALA A 75 -22.21 -5.06 -7.35
C ALA A 75 -22.70 -4.25 -8.57
N GLU A 76 -23.17 -3.02 -8.35
CA GLU A 76 -23.69 -2.14 -9.42
C GLU A 76 -22.59 -1.49 -10.28
N THR A 77 -21.39 -1.35 -9.73
CA THR A 77 -20.29 -0.57 -10.33
C THR A 77 -19.15 -1.41 -10.89
N ARG A 78 -18.92 -2.62 -10.38
CA ARG A 78 -17.78 -3.50 -10.73
C ARG A 78 -17.62 -3.79 -12.23
N GLY A 79 -18.72 -3.84 -12.98
CA GLY A 79 -18.68 -4.07 -14.44
C GLY A 79 -18.48 -2.81 -15.29
N ARG A 80 -18.44 -1.63 -14.67
CA ARG A 80 -18.36 -0.34 -15.38
C ARG A 80 -16.93 0.16 -15.43
N PHE A 81 -16.60 0.92 -16.46
CA PHE A 81 -15.30 1.60 -16.53
C PHE A 81 -15.19 2.61 -15.38
N PHE A 82 -14.07 2.62 -14.67
CA PHE A 82 -13.93 3.37 -13.42
C PHE A 82 -14.27 4.88 -13.52
N ALA A 83 -14.07 5.49 -14.70
CA ALA A 83 -14.33 6.91 -14.94
C ALA A 83 -15.80 7.23 -15.23
N ASP A 84 -16.63 6.20 -15.52
CA ASP A 84 -18.06 6.35 -15.81
C ASP A 84 -18.95 6.06 -14.58
N LEU A 85 -18.34 5.90 -13.39
CA LEU A 85 -19.08 5.59 -12.18
C LEU A 85 -19.85 6.82 -11.70
N PRO A 86 -21.13 6.67 -11.30
CA PRO A 86 -21.83 7.74 -10.62
C PRO A 86 -21.09 7.98 -9.30
N LEU A 87 -20.59 9.19 -9.08
CA LEU A 87 -20.06 9.63 -7.79
C LEU A 87 -20.96 10.80 -7.35
N GLY A 88 -21.69 10.64 -6.25
CA GLY A 88 -22.70 11.57 -5.75
C GLY A 88 -23.03 11.29 -4.29
N GLU A 89 -23.76 12.20 -3.64
CA GLU A 89 -24.00 12.20 -2.19
C GLU A 89 -24.82 11.01 -1.67
N GLU A 90 -25.64 10.37 -2.51
CA GLU A 90 -26.47 9.21 -2.13
C GLU A 90 -25.69 7.88 -2.09
N LEU A 91 -24.39 7.91 -2.39
CA LEU A 91 -23.54 6.71 -2.44
C LEU A 91 -22.76 6.54 -1.13
N PRO A 92 -22.38 5.30 -0.76
CA PRO A 92 -21.50 5.11 0.38
C PRO A 92 -20.23 5.93 0.19
N ASP A 93 -19.70 6.46 1.30
CA ASP A 93 -18.38 7.09 1.30
C ASP A 93 -17.38 6.13 0.64
N ILE A 94 -16.79 6.57 -0.47
CA ILE A 94 -15.93 5.75 -1.32
C ILE A 94 -14.71 5.20 -0.56
N ARG A 95 -14.31 5.85 0.54
CA ARG A 95 -13.27 5.36 1.45
C ARG A 95 -13.64 4.01 2.07
N LEU A 96 -14.92 3.78 2.38
CA LEU A 96 -15.43 2.52 2.92
C LEU A 96 -15.32 1.36 1.90
N VAL A 97 -15.34 1.69 0.61
CA VAL A 97 -15.17 0.74 -0.49
C VAL A 97 -13.68 0.46 -0.75
N TRP A 98 -12.84 1.48 -0.62
CA TRP A 98 -11.41 1.37 -0.92
C TRP A 98 -10.60 0.73 0.19
N GLU A 99 -10.94 0.95 1.46
CA GLU A 99 -10.12 0.49 2.57
C GLU A 99 -10.01 -1.05 2.63
N PRO A 100 -11.09 -1.84 2.55
CA PRO A 100 -11.00 -3.31 2.47
C PRO A 100 -10.24 -3.77 1.23
N ALA A 101 -10.33 -3.00 0.13
CA ALA A 101 -9.65 -3.26 -1.12
C ALA A 101 -8.14 -2.94 -1.09
N ARG A 102 -7.59 -2.51 0.06
CA ARG A 102 -6.13 -2.47 0.31
C ARG A 102 -5.54 -3.85 0.61
N LEU A 103 -6.39 -4.88 0.79
CA LEU A 103 -5.98 -6.27 0.99
C LEU A 103 -5.11 -6.47 2.24
N GLN A 104 -5.36 -5.69 3.28
CA GLN A 104 -4.63 -5.77 4.55
C GLN A 104 -4.85 -7.11 5.26
N ASN A 105 -6.00 -7.77 5.04
CA ASN A 105 -6.27 -9.12 5.50
C ASN A 105 -5.27 -10.15 4.93
N VAL A 106 -4.91 -10.02 3.64
CA VAL A 106 -3.90 -10.88 3.00
C VAL A 106 -2.55 -10.68 3.69
N THR A 107 -2.13 -9.43 3.88
CA THR A 107 -0.85 -9.12 4.51
C THR A 107 -0.80 -9.55 5.98
N ALA A 108 -1.89 -9.37 6.73
CA ALA A 108 -2.02 -9.81 8.11
C ALA A 108 -1.91 -11.34 8.24
N LEU A 109 -2.56 -12.10 7.37
CA LEU A 109 -2.46 -13.56 7.34
C LEU A 109 -1.02 -14.01 7.03
N LEU A 110 -0.38 -13.42 6.00
CA LEU A 110 1.03 -13.71 5.68
C LEU A 110 1.98 -13.35 6.82
N PHE A 111 1.76 -12.23 7.51
CA PHE A 111 2.55 -11.86 8.68
C PHE A 111 2.34 -12.85 9.85
N SER A 112 1.09 -13.20 10.14
CA SER A 112 0.77 -14.15 11.22
C SER A 112 1.43 -15.51 11.00
N SER A 113 1.52 -15.95 9.76
CA SER A 113 2.13 -17.22 9.38
C SER A 113 3.65 -17.23 9.68
N SER A 114 4.30 -16.07 9.55
CA SER A 114 5.72 -15.89 9.89
C SER A 114 6.01 -15.95 11.40
N LEU A 115 5.00 -15.67 12.25
CA LEU A 115 5.11 -15.75 13.71
C LEU A 115 4.87 -17.17 14.25
N ILE A 116 4.07 -17.96 13.54
CA ILE A 116 3.60 -19.30 13.98
C ILE A 116 4.67 -20.39 13.75
N GLY A 117 5.73 -20.10 12.99
CA GLY A 117 6.77 -21.07 12.64
C GLY A 117 6.29 -22.12 11.62
N GLU A 118 7.08 -23.15 11.35
CA GLU A 118 6.72 -24.21 10.41
C GLU A 118 5.62 -25.13 11.01
N GLY A 119 4.53 -25.38 10.26
CA GLY A 119 3.45 -26.26 10.71
C GLY A 119 2.13 -26.08 9.94
N GLN A 120 1.15 -26.95 10.22
CA GLN A 120 -0.14 -27.00 9.52
C GLN A 120 -0.93 -25.68 9.59
N SER A 121 -0.88 -24.99 10.73
CA SER A 121 -1.55 -23.69 10.91
C SER A 121 -0.94 -22.58 10.04
N ASN A 122 0.38 -22.62 9.79
CA ASN A 122 1.06 -21.70 8.88
C ASN A 122 0.61 -21.94 7.43
N SER A 123 0.57 -23.20 6.98
CA SER A 123 0.07 -23.55 5.63
C SER A 123 -1.39 -23.11 5.40
N GLN A 124 -2.24 -23.23 6.42
CA GLN A 124 -3.64 -22.80 6.33
C GLN A 124 -3.78 -21.27 6.20
N ALA A 125 -3.01 -20.50 6.97
CA ALA A 125 -3.04 -19.04 6.88
C ALA A 125 -2.59 -18.54 5.50
N ILE A 126 -1.53 -19.13 4.93
CA ILE A 126 -1.05 -18.82 3.58
C ILE A 126 -2.11 -19.20 2.53
N ALA A 127 -2.71 -20.38 2.63
CA ALA A 127 -3.75 -20.82 1.70
C ALA A 127 -4.98 -19.90 1.73
N ARG A 128 -5.42 -19.48 2.91
CA ARG A 128 -6.51 -18.52 3.08
C ARG A 128 -6.16 -17.14 2.50
N ALA A 129 -4.94 -16.66 2.72
CA ALA A 129 -4.47 -15.40 2.15
C ALA A 129 -4.46 -15.45 0.61
N GLN A 130 -4.05 -16.59 0.04
CA GLN A 130 -4.04 -16.83 -1.39
C GLN A 130 -5.47 -16.83 -1.96
N GLU A 131 -6.40 -17.55 -1.32
CA GLU A 131 -7.81 -17.55 -1.70
C GLU A 131 -8.39 -16.13 -1.72
N ALA A 132 -8.20 -15.36 -0.64
CA ALA A 132 -8.70 -14.00 -0.53
C ALA A 132 -8.13 -13.07 -1.62
N LEU A 133 -6.85 -13.19 -1.93
CA LEU A 133 -6.20 -12.43 -3.01
C LEU A 133 -6.82 -12.73 -4.37
N PHE A 134 -6.89 -14.00 -4.76
CA PHE A 134 -7.41 -14.40 -6.07
C PHE A 134 -8.91 -14.14 -6.21
N GLU A 135 -9.67 -14.28 -5.13
CA GLU A 135 -11.08 -13.91 -5.09
C GLU A 135 -11.26 -12.42 -5.39
N TRP A 136 -10.47 -11.56 -4.76
CA TRP A 136 -10.52 -10.12 -5.01
C TRP A 136 -10.07 -9.76 -6.42
N MET A 137 -8.98 -10.34 -6.92
CA MET A 137 -8.48 -10.10 -8.29
C MET A 137 -9.51 -10.50 -9.35
N LYS A 138 -10.15 -11.67 -9.17
CA LYS A 138 -11.23 -12.14 -10.05
C LYS A 138 -12.44 -11.22 -10.03
N LYS A 139 -12.83 -10.75 -8.84
CA LYS A 139 -13.97 -9.83 -8.68
C LYS A 139 -13.66 -8.44 -9.23
N ASN A 140 -12.40 -8.00 -9.24
CA ASN A 140 -12.07 -6.61 -9.55
C ASN A 140 -11.10 -6.52 -10.74
N PRO A 141 -11.52 -6.87 -11.97
CA PRO A 141 -10.65 -6.81 -13.14
C PRO A 141 -10.25 -5.36 -13.49
N PHE A 142 -8.99 -5.15 -13.85
CA PHE A 142 -8.50 -3.84 -14.24
C PHE A 142 -9.02 -3.39 -15.62
N PRO A 143 -9.40 -2.10 -15.84
CA PRO A 143 -9.62 -1.01 -14.88
C PRO A 143 -11.13 -0.80 -14.59
N LEU A 144 -11.87 -1.86 -14.27
CA LEU A 144 -13.32 -1.80 -14.03
C LEU A 144 -13.64 -1.64 -12.54
N GLY A 145 -14.67 -0.86 -12.23
CA GLY A 145 -15.14 -0.63 -10.87
C GLY A 145 -14.37 0.45 -10.10
N PRO A 146 -14.79 0.70 -8.85
CA PRO A 146 -14.39 1.87 -8.08
C PRO A 146 -12.92 1.85 -7.64
N HIS A 147 -12.31 0.66 -7.53
CA HIS A 147 -10.97 0.49 -6.98
C HIS A 147 -9.85 1.06 -7.88
N TYR A 148 -10.16 1.52 -9.09
CA TYR A 148 -9.16 2.12 -10.00
C TYR A 148 -9.28 3.64 -10.12
N ILE A 149 -10.28 4.25 -9.47
CA ILE A 149 -10.43 5.71 -9.39
C ILE A 149 -9.19 6.34 -8.75
N SER A 150 -8.81 5.88 -7.56
CA SER A 150 -7.67 6.40 -6.80
C SER A 150 -6.38 5.64 -7.13
N ALA A 151 -5.37 6.37 -7.64
CA ALA A 151 -4.05 5.80 -7.90
C ALA A 151 -3.29 5.46 -6.60
N MET A 152 -3.54 6.19 -5.50
CA MET A 152 -3.04 5.86 -4.16
C MET A 152 -3.45 4.45 -3.73
N GLU A 153 -4.72 4.08 -3.93
CA GLU A 153 -5.21 2.75 -3.55
C GLU A 153 -4.56 1.64 -4.39
N CYS A 154 -4.27 1.92 -5.67
CA CYS A 154 -3.44 1.02 -6.48
C CYS A 154 -2.01 0.92 -5.92
N GLY A 155 -1.43 2.02 -5.46
CA GLY A 155 -0.09 2.06 -4.88
C GLY A 155 0.03 1.23 -3.62
N LEU A 156 -0.96 1.31 -2.73
CA LEU A 156 -1.01 0.54 -1.48
C LEU A 156 -1.20 -0.97 -1.69
N ARG A 157 -1.83 -1.40 -2.80
CA ARG A 157 -1.96 -2.82 -3.16
C ARG A 157 -0.69 -3.47 -3.69
N ILE A 158 0.20 -2.69 -4.32
CA ILE A 158 1.41 -3.26 -4.95
C ILE A 158 2.30 -4.01 -3.94
N PRO A 159 2.61 -3.46 -2.74
CA PRO A 159 3.32 -4.21 -1.72
C PRO A 159 2.68 -5.57 -1.42
N VAL A 160 1.35 -5.64 -1.27
CA VAL A 160 0.64 -6.89 -1.02
C VAL A 160 0.95 -7.93 -2.11
N PHE A 161 0.88 -7.55 -3.38
CA PHE A 161 1.23 -8.45 -4.50
C PHE A 161 2.68 -8.95 -4.43
N VAL A 162 3.62 -8.10 -4.04
CA VAL A 162 5.04 -8.47 -3.89
C VAL A 162 5.24 -9.46 -2.74
N TYR A 163 4.59 -9.24 -1.60
CA TYR A 163 4.61 -10.19 -0.48
C TYR A 163 3.96 -11.53 -0.89
N SER A 164 2.83 -11.50 -1.59
CA SER A 164 2.17 -12.71 -2.10
C SER A 164 3.06 -13.51 -3.04
N LEU A 165 3.73 -12.87 -4.00
CA LEU A 165 4.67 -13.51 -4.92
C LEU A 165 5.84 -14.22 -4.22
N LYS A 166 6.21 -13.75 -3.03
CA LYS A 166 7.37 -14.20 -2.27
C LYS A 166 7.03 -15.24 -1.21
N LEU A 167 5.84 -15.20 -0.65
CA LEU A 167 5.47 -15.99 0.53
C LEU A 167 4.42 -17.06 0.27
N MET A 168 3.67 -16.99 -0.84
CA MET A 168 2.69 -18.01 -1.22
C MET A 168 3.32 -19.11 -2.08
N ASP A 169 2.77 -20.33 -1.97
CA ASP A 169 3.07 -21.42 -2.90
C ASP A 169 2.19 -21.28 -4.16
N LEU A 170 2.75 -20.66 -5.20
CA LEU A 170 2.02 -20.28 -6.41
C LEU A 170 2.41 -21.16 -7.59
N SER A 171 1.39 -21.62 -8.32
CA SER A 171 1.60 -22.20 -9.64
C SER A 171 2.18 -21.15 -10.60
N PRO A 172 2.84 -21.57 -11.70
CA PRO A 172 3.34 -20.64 -12.71
C PRO A 172 2.27 -19.69 -13.25
N ASP A 173 1.02 -20.15 -13.36
CA ASP A 173 -0.09 -19.36 -13.89
C ASP A 173 -0.55 -18.30 -12.89
N GLN A 174 -0.72 -18.70 -11.63
CA GLN A 174 -1.03 -17.81 -10.51
C GLN A 174 0.03 -16.72 -10.35
N ARG A 175 1.31 -17.09 -10.45
CA ARG A 175 2.42 -16.13 -10.41
C ARG A 175 2.34 -15.12 -11.56
N ARG A 176 2.07 -15.58 -12.79
CA ARG A 176 1.90 -14.69 -13.95
C ARG A 176 0.71 -13.75 -13.77
N GLU A 177 -0.38 -14.22 -13.20
CA GLU A 177 -1.58 -13.41 -12.94
C GLU A 177 -1.29 -12.27 -11.93
N ILE A 178 -0.62 -12.57 -10.81
CA ILE A 178 -0.24 -11.54 -9.82
C ILE A 178 0.74 -10.53 -10.44
N LEU A 179 1.75 -11.00 -11.17
CA LEU A 179 2.68 -10.10 -11.89
C LEU A 179 1.95 -9.21 -12.89
N HIS A 180 0.95 -9.76 -13.58
CA HIS A 180 0.12 -9.00 -14.51
C HIS A 180 -0.63 -7.89 -13.78
N PHE A 181 -1.34 -8.21 -12.70
CA PHE A 181 -2.05 -7.21 -11.89
C PHE A 181 -1.09 -6.14 -11.35
N LEU A 182 0.04 -6.54 -10.77
CA LEU A 182 1.06 -5.62 -10.26
C LEU A 182 1.54 -4.65 -11.35
N TYR A 183 1.86 -5.17 -12.53
CA TYR A 183 2.31 -4.37 -13.66
C TYR A 183 1.25 -3.36 -14.11
N LEU A 184 -0.02 -3.78 -14.20
CA LEU A 184 -1.13 -2.88 -14.54
C LEU A 184 -1.29 -1.75 -13.52
N HIS A 185 -1.15 -2.06 -12.22
CA HIS A 185 -1.21 -1.05 -11.17
C HIS A 185 -0.08 -0.03 -11.31
N ALA A 186 1.16 -0.48 -11.53
CA ALA A 186 2.31 0.42 -11.73
C ALA A 186 2.17 1.26 -13.01
N TRP A 187 1.71 0.63 -14.09
CA TRP A 187 1.41 1.30 -15.36
C TRP A 187 0.35 2.39 -15.18
N TRP A 188 -0.69 2.11 -14.39
CA TRP A 188 -1.77 3.03 -14.05
C TRP A 188 -1.27 4.21 -13.22
N ILE A 189 -0.57 3.95 -12.13
CA ILE A 189 -0.02 4.97 -11.23
C ILE A 189 0.92 5.91 -11.98
N SER A 190 1.85 5.37 -12.77
CA SER A 190 2.84 6.18 -13.52
C SER A 190 2.21 7.17 -14.51
N ARG A 191 0.95 6.96 -14.90
CA ARG A 191 0.18 7.84 -15.79
C ARG A 191 -0.81 8.73 -15.06
N ARG A 192 -1.06 8.50 -13.77
CA ARG A 192 -2.13 9.14 -12.99
C ARG A 192 -1.68 9.67 -11.63
N LEU A 193 -0.39 9.96 -11.48
CA LEU A 193 0.15 10.55 -10.26
C LEU A 193 -0.66 11.78 -9.83
N SER A 194 -1.06 11.81 -8.56
CA SER A 194 -1.88 12.83 -7.94
C SER A 194 -1.07 14.10 -7.59
N LEU A 195 -0.20 14.55 -8.50
CA LEU A 195 0.79 15.63 -8.31
C LEU A 195 0.21 16.97 -7.82
N TYR A 196 -1.11 17.16 -7.90
CA TYR A 196 -1.82 18.38 -7.52
C TYR A 196 -3.01 18.10 -6.57
N ALA A 197 -3.07 16.90 -5.97
CA ALA A 197 -4.06 16.59 -4.95
C ALA A 197 -3.63 17.15 -3.58
N SER A 198 -4.59 17.26 -2.66
CA SER A 198 -4.38 17.88 -1.34
C SER A 198 -3.18 17.28 -0.60
N ARG A 199 -2.20 18.15 -0.31
CA ARG A 199 -1.08 17.96 0.61
C ARG A 199 -0.21 16.71 0.41
N GLY A 200 -0.20 16.08 -0.77
CA GLY A 200 0.84 15.11 -1.18
C GLY A 200 0.72 13.67 -0.64
N ASN A 201 -0.14 13.38 0.33
CA ASN A 201 -0.27 12.03 0.91
C ASN A 201 -0.55 10.93 -0.13
N HIS A 202 -1.42 11.23 -1.10
CA HIS A 202 -1.73 10.33 -2.20
C HIS A 202 -0.47 10.03 -3.03
N THR A 203 0.28 11.08 -3.36
CA THR A 203 1.50 10.99 -4.16
C THR A 203 2.61 10.20 -3.44
N VAL A 204 2.67 10.26 -2.11
CA VAL A 204 3.58 9.44 -1.31
C VAL A 204 3.23 7.94 -1.44
N CYS A 205 1.95 7.58 -1.30
CA CYS A 205 1.50 6.19 -1.46
C CYS A 205 1.65 5.66 -2.90
N GLU A 206 1.43 6.51 -3.89
CA GLU A 206 1.69 6.21 -5.30
C GLU A 206 3.18 5.97 -5.57
N GLY A 207 4.05 6.81 -4.99
CA GLY A 207 5.50 6.66 -5.07
C GLY A 207 6.00 5.34 -4.48
N LEU A 208 5.42 4.89 -3.36
CA LEU A 208 5.68 3.58 -2.78
C LEU A 208 5.37 2.45 -3.75
N GLY A 209 4.18 2.48 -4.38
CA GLY A 209 3.78 1.48 -5.37
C GLY A 209 4.76 1.43 -6.55
N LEU A 210 5.17 2.58 -7.06
CA LEU A 210 6.16 2.67 -8.15
C LEU A 210 7.55 2.17 -7.74
N VAL A 211 7.98 2.40 -6.50
CA VAL A 211 9.22 1.83 -5.97
C VAL A 211 9.14 0.31 -5.94
N PHE A 212 8.07 -0.26 -5.38
CA PHE A 212 7.91 -1.71 -5.31
C PHE A 212 7.90 -2.35 -6.70
N ALA A 213 7.06 -1.84 -7.60
CA ALA A 213 7.01 -2.32 -8.97
C ALA A 213 8.32 -2.11 -9.73
N GLY A 214 8.98 -0.97 -9.52
CA GLY A 214 10.23 -0.64 -10.18
C GLY A 214 11.36 -1.60 -9.82
N VAL A 215 11.44 -2.05 -8.56
CA VAL A 215 12.39 -3.11 -8.16
C VAL A 215 12.03 -4.44 -8.80
N VAL A 216 10.75 -4.83 -8.78
CA VAL A 216 10.28 -6.09 -9.37
C VAL A 216 10.63 -6.14 -10.86
N PHE A 217 10.36 -5.08 -11.61
CA PHE A 217 10.55 -5.02 -13.06
C PHE A 217 11.87 -4.34 -13.46
N ARG A 218 12.86 -4.21 -12.56
CA ARG A 218 14.09 -3.42 -12.78
C ARG A 218 14.89 -3.82 -14.03
N SER A 219 14.82 -5.08 -14.43
CA SER A 219 15.48 -5.57 -15.65
C SER A 219 14.83 -5.10 -16.96
N PHE A 220 13.71 -4.38 -16.88
CA PHE A 220 12.96 -3.86 -18.02
C PHE A 220 12.96 -2.33 -18.02
N PRO A 221 12.98 -1.67 -19.19
CA PRO A 221 13.02 -0.21 -19.28
C PRO A 221 11.86 0.49 -18.56
N GLU A 222 10.68 -0.12 -18.50
CA GLU A 222 9.54 0.46 -17.78
C GLU A 222 9.70 0.36 -16.26
N GLY A 223 10.22 -0.75 -15.74
CA GLY A 223 10.49 -0.90 -14.32
C GLY A 223 11.57 0.08 -13.83
N ASP A 224 12.62 0.29 -14.61
CA ASP A 224 13.66 1.29 -14.29
C ASP A 224 13.09 2.72 -14.26
N ARG A 225 12.19 3.05 -15.21
CA ARG A 225 11.45 4.32 -15.20
C ARG A 225 10.54 4.46 -13.99
N TRP A 226 9.83 3.39 -13.60
CA TRP A 226 8.97 3.41 -12.41
C TRP A 226 9.80 3.58 -11.13
N LEU A 227 10.92 2.88 -11.00
CA LEU A 227 11.82 3.01 -9.87
C LEU A 227 12.33 4.45 -9.76
N SER A 228 12.84 5.00 -10.87
CA SER A 228 13.33 6.38 -10.94
C SER A 228 12.23 7.39 -10.58
N LEU A 229 11.02 7.20 -11.12
CA LEU A 229 9.88 8.07 -10.84
C LEU A 229 9.44 7.98 -9.38
N GLY A 230 9.34 6.77 -8.81
CA GLY A 230 8.95 6.55 -7.42
C GLY A 230 9.95 7.14 -6.43
N VAL A 231 11.24 6.88 -6.62
CA VAL A 231 12.31 7.44 -5.78
C VAL A 231 12.32 8.97 -5.86
N LYS A 232 12.25 9.54 -7.08
CA LYS A 232 12.20 10.99 -7.25
C LYS A 232 10.98 11.61 -6.57
N THR A 233 9.82 10.96 -6.71
CA THR A 233 8.56 11.41 -6.10
C THR A 233 8.69 11.42 -4.58
N LEU A 234 9.04 10.28 -3.97
CA LEU A 234 9.21 10.19 -2.52
C LEU A 234 10.27 11.16 -1.97
N ARG A 235 11.37 11.37 -2.72
CA ARG A 235 12.43 12.31 -2.33
C ARG A 235 11.95 13.76 -2.33
N ARG A 236 11.13 14.14 -3.30
CA ARG A 236 10.52 15.48 -3.32
C ARG A 236 9.55 15.62 -2.15
N GLU A 237 8.60 14.69 -2.04
CA GLU A 237 7.51 14.82 -1.07
C GLU A 237 8.02 14.84 0.38
N ILE A 238 9.07 14.09 0.75
CA ILE A 238 9.45 13.96 2.17
C ILE A 238 9.86 15.30 2.80
N LEU A 239 10.43 16.18 1.98
CA LEU A 239 10.90 17.52 2.40
C LEU A 239 9.72 18.46 2.68
N ASP A 240 8.59 18.24 2.01
CA ASP A 240 7.37 19.01 2.16
C ASP A 240 6.42 18.38 3.20
N GLN A 241 6.50 17.05 3.38
CA GLN A 241 5.67 16.29 4.32
C GLN A 241 6.12 16.46 5.77
N ILE A 242 7.43 16.31 6.03
CA ILE A 242 7.98 16.34 7.40
C ILE A 242 8.54 17.72 7.68
N LEU A 243 7.86 18.46 8.56
CA LEU A 243 8.22 19.82 8.94
C LEU A 243 9.51 19.88 9.78
N PRO A 244 10.12 21.07 9.95
CA PRO A 244 11.35 21.22 10.71
C PRO A 244 11.32 20.72 12.15
N ASP A 245 10.15 20.63 12.79
CA ASP A 245 9.96 20.06 14.13
C ASP A 245 9.69 18.54 14.13
N GLY A 246 9.48 17.95 12.96
CA GLY A 246 9.15 16.55 12.74
C GLY A 246 7.66 16.29 12.50
N GLY A 247 6.79 17.28 12.67
CA GLY A 247 5.36 17.12 12.44
C GLY A 247 5.02 16.88 10.97
N LEU A 248 3.91 16.21 10.70
CA LEU A 248 3.36 16.12 9.34
C LEU A 248 2.72 17.45 8.94
N VAL A 249 2.92 17.87 7.69
CA VAL A 249 2.33 19.09 7.11
C VAL A 249 0.81 19.16 7.23
N GLU A 250 0.10 18.03 7.24
CA GLU A 250 -1.36 17.97 7.39
C GLU A 250 -1.85 18.15 8.83
N GLN A 251 -0.94 18.10 9.82
CA GLN A 251 -1.27 18.26 11.24
C GLN A 251 -2.29 17.24 11.76
N SER A 252 -2.32 16.05 11.15
CA SER A 252 -3.05 14.87 11.62
C SER A 252 -2.08 13.80 12.10
N LEU A 253 -2.27 13.29 13.32
CA LEU A 253 -1.44 12.19 13.83
C LEU A 253 -1.76 10.85 13.16
N GLY A 254 -2.99 10.66 12.67
CA GLY A 254 -3.39 9.48 11.90
C GLY A 254 -2.65 9.40 10.57
N TYR A 255 -2.68 10.50 9.80
CA TYR A 255 -1.92 10.60 8.55
C TYR A 255 -0.41 10.65 8.78
N HIS A 256 0.05 11.24 9.89
CA HIS A 256 1.48 11.24 10.25
C HIS A 256 2.01 9.81 10.36
N ARG A 257 1.28 8.93 11.07
CA ARG A 257 1.62 7.51 11.18
C ARG A 257 1.62 6.82 9.81
N LEU A 258 0.60 7.05 8.99
CA LEU A 258 0.49 6.46 7.65
C LEU A 258 1.70 6.85 6.77
N ILE A 259 2.06 8.13 6.74
CA ILE A 259 3.18 8.63 5.93
C ILE A 259 4.52 8.08 6.41
N LEU A 260 4.76 8.04 7.73
CA LEU A 260 5.95 7.38 8.26
C LEU A 260 6.02 5.90 7.87
N ASP A 261 4.90 5.17 7.96
CA ASP A 261 4.83 3.77 7.52
C ASP A 261 5.20 3.63 6.04
N VAL A 262 4.65 4.47 5.16
CA VAL A 262 4.99 4.44 3.73
C VAL A 262 6.50 4.62 3.53
N TYR A 263 7.09 5.63 4.17
CA TYR A 263 8.51 5.90 4.00
C TYR A 263 9.42 4.83 4.58
N TRP A 264 9.12 4.30 5.76
CA TRP A 264 9.90 3.21 6.35
C TRP A 264 9.82 1.94 5.51
N LEU A 265 8.65 1.63 4.94
CA LEU A 265 8.48 0.51 4.04
C LEU A 265 9.31 0.67 2.77
N ALA A 266 9.26 1.85 2.13
CA ALA A 266 10.05 2.16 0.95
C ALA A 266 11.55 2.14 1.25
N PHE A 267 11.97 2.72 2.37
CA PHE A 267 13.37 2.81 2.80
C PHE A 267 13.99 1.42 3.00
N ASP A 268 13.34 0.54 3.78
CA ASP A 268 13.85 -0.82 4.03
C ASP A 268 13.86 -1.63 2.71
N PHE A 269 12.84 -1.48 1.87
CA PHE A 269 12.77 -2.19 0.60
C PHE A 269 13.90 -1.80 -0.35
N LEU A 270 14.14 -0.50 -0.55
CA LEU A 270 15.20 -0.01 -1.42
C LEU A 270 16.59 -0.44 -0.91
N LYS A 271 16.81 -0.31 0.41
CA LYS A 271 18.07 -0.71 1.06
C LYS A 271 18.36 -2.20 0.88
N LYS A 272 17.40 -3.07 1.18
CA LYS A 272 17.56 -4.53 1.07
C LYS A 272 17.77 -5.02 -0.35
N ASN A 273 17.31 -4.26 -1.35
CA ASN A 273 17.46 -4.59 -2.77
C ASN A 273 18.63 -3.84 -3.43
N GLY A 274 19.58 -3.33 -2.63
CA GLY A 274 20.85 -2.77 -3.10
C GLY A 274 20.70 -1.51 -3.94
N ILE A 275 19.65 -0.72 -3.68
CA ILE A 275 19.45 0.57 -4.34
C ILE A 275 20.05 1.63 -3.43
N ASP A 276 21.15 2.23 -3.88
CA ASP A 276 21.74 3.35 -3.17
C ASP A 276 20.74 4.49 -3.16
N LEU A 277 20.47 4.93 -1.95
CA LEU A 277 19.51 5.96 -1.70
C LEU A 277 20.18 7.33 -1.91
N HIS A 278 21.42 7.55 -1.44
CA HIS A 278 21.92 8.91 -1.17
C HIS A 278 20.80 9.82 -0.56
N LEU A 279 19.86 9.23 0.19
CA LEU A 279 18.64 9.88 0.63
C LEU A 279 18.82 10.35 2.06
N GLU A 280 18.52 11.62 2.29
CA GLU A 280 18.50 12.28 3.60
C GLU A 280 17.23 11.89 4.41
N TRP A 281 16.59 10.76 4.09
CA TRP A 281 15.31 10.38 4.67
C TRP A 281 15.44 9.98 6.14
N LYS A 282 16.45 9.18 6.49
CA LYS A 282 16.52 8.60 7.83
C LYS A 282 16.47 9.67 8.95
N PRO A 283 17.24 10.78 8.88
CA PRO A 283 17.13 11.84 9.89
C PRO A 283 15.73 12.46 9.98
N LEU A 284 15.02 12.63 8.86
CA LEU A 284 13.65 13.15 8.81
C LEU A 284 12.66 12.14 9.41
N LEU A 285 12.80 10.86 9.07
CA LEU A 285 11.98 9.80 9.65
C LEU A 285 12.20 9.68 11.16
N ASP A 286 13.44 9.68 11.63
CA ASP A 286 13.76 9.69 13.06
C ASP A 286 13.20 10.93 13.78
N LYS A 287 13.11 12.08 13.09
CA LYS A 287 12.47 13.29 13.62
C LYS A 287 10.95 13.12 13.69
N GLY A 288 10.33 12.59 12.64
CA GLY A 288 8.89 12.30 12.62
C GLY A 288 8.45 11.28 13.65
N GLU A 289 9.25 10.23 13.88
CA GLU A 289 9.01 9.26 14.96
C GLU A 289 9.11 9.92 16.34
N ARG A 290 10.11 10.78 16.57
CA ARG A 290 10.24 11.54 17.83
C ARG A 290 9.06 12.48 18.07
N PHE A 291 8.60 13.16 17.01
CA PHE A 291 7.42 14.01 17.08
C PHE A 291 6.20 13.20 17.52
N LEU A 292 5.94 12.06 16.85
CA LEU A 292 4.81 11.19 17.20
C LEU A 292 4.92 10.64 18.63
N GLU A 293 6.12 10.25 19.07
CA GLU A 293 6.36 9.73 20.42
C GLU A 293 6.18 10.79 21.52
N ALA A 294 6.33 12.09 21.20
CA ALA A 294 6.07 13.16 22.16
C ALA A 294 4.58 13.23 22.57
N PHE A 295 3.67 12.78 21.71
CA PHE A 295 2.24 12.70 22.01
C PHE A 295 1.82 11.37 22.65
N ARG A 296 2.71 10.36 22.68
CA ARG A 296 2.37 9.01 23.12
C ARG A 296 2.27 8.90 24.64
N GLN A 297 1.12 8.44 25.12
CA GLN A 297 0.83 8.12 26.52
C GLN A 297 0.59 6.61 26.66
N GLY A 298 1.63 5.84 27.05
CA GLY A 298 1.54 4.37 27.07
C GLY A 298 1.35 3.80 25.65
N SER A 299 0.29 3.02 25.44
CA SER A 299 -0.10 2.54 24.10
C SER A 299 -0.98 3.54 23.33
N TYR A 300 -1.42 4.62 23.97
CA TYR A 300 -2.38 5.58 23.41
C TYR A 300 -1.68 6.73 22.67
N LEU A 301 -2.23 7.09 21.52
CA LEU A 301 -1.96 8.34 20.80
C LEU A 301 -3.27 9.13 20.72
N PRO A 302 -3.26 10.45 20.99
CA PRO A 302 -4.47 11.26 20.91
C PRO A 302 -4.96 11.37 19.47
N ALA A 303 -6.28 11.40 19.29
CA ALA A 303 -6.91 11.66 18.01
C ALA A 303 -6.83 13.17 17.70
N ILE A 304 -5.75 13.60 17.04
CA ILE A 304 -5.54 14.98 16.62
C ILE A 304 -5.59 15.04 15.08
N GLY A 305 -6.43 15.94 14.56
CA GLY A 305 -6.68 16.10 13.14
C GLY A 305 -7.57 14.99 12.55
N ASP A 306 -7.79 15.05 11.24
CA ASP A 306 -8.61 14.07 10.51
C ASP A 306 -7.88 12.72 10.40
N SER A 307 -8.61 11.62 10.49
CA SER A 307 -8.06 10.27 10.32
C SER A 307 -9.09 9.41 9.61
N ASP A 308 -8.62 8.64 8.63
CA ASP A 308 -9.39 7.55 8.02
C ASP A 308 -9.00 6.20 8.62
N ASP A 309 -8.30 6.19 9.76
CA ASP A 309 -7.71 5.02 10.43
C ASP A 309 -6.85 4.11 9.53
N GLY A 310 -6.41 4.67 8.40
CA GLY A 310 -5.65 3.97 7.38
C GLY A 310 -4.35 3.37 7.91
N CYS A 311 -4.04 2.18 7.43
CA CYS A 311 -2.78 1.48 7.69
C CYS A 311 -2.12 1.08 6.37
N VAL A 312 -0.79 1.10 6.30
CA VAL A 312 -0.07 0.65 5.10
C VAL A 312 -0.01 -0.88 5.03
N VAL A 313 0.13 -1.55 6.18
CA VAL A 313 0.32 -3.00 6.27
C VAL A 313 -0.98 -3.68 6.71
N ALA A 314 -1.39 -3.48 7.97
CA ALA A 314 -2.67 -3.89 8.54
C ALA A 314 -2.86 -3.26 9.93
N PRO A 315 -4.07 -3.23 10.50
CA PRO A 315 -4.27 -2.77 11.88
C PRO A 315 -3.40 -3.57 12.86
N GLY A 316 -2.61 -2.85 13.67
CA GLY A 316 -1.68 -3.44 14.65
C GLY A 316 -0.34 -3.93 14.08
N ILE A 317 -0.15 -3.88 12.76
CA ILE A 317 1.10 -4.27 12.08
C ILE A 317 1.65 -3.06 11.33
N HIS A 318 2.95 -2.79 11.47
CA HIS A 318 3.61 -1.70 10.78
C HIS A 318 5.02 -2.08 10.31
N PRO A 319 5.60 -1.33 9.36
CA PRO A 319 6.99 -1.55 8.93
C PRO A 319 7.96 -1.38 10.09
N ARG A 320 9.00 -2.23 10.10
CA ARG A 320 10.07 -2.17 11.10
C ARG A 320 10.81 -0.83 11.01
N ARG A 321 10.95 -0.15 12.15
CA ARG A 321 11.74 1.09 12.26
C ARG A 321 13.20 0.75 12.49
N THR A 322 14.09 1.02 11.52
CA THR A 322 15.51 0.72 11.70
C THR A 322 16.19 1.77 12.59
N HIS A 323 16.65 1.35 13.78
CA HIS A 323 17.38 2.15 14.77
C HIS A 323 16.62 3.29 15.48
N PHE A 324 15.28 3.31 15.42
CA PHE A 324 14.50 4.12 16.37
C PHE A 324 14.45 3.40 17.72
N ALA A 325 15.51 3.52 18.52
CA ALA A 325 15.50 3.07 19.90
C ALA A 325 14.93 4.19 20.78
N ASN A 326 13.85 3.92 21.50
CA ASN A 326 13.28 4.82 22.49
C ASN A 326 14.37 5.24 23.50
N GLN A 327 14.91 6.45 23.36
CA GLN A 327 15.83 7.04 24.36
C GLN A 327 15.09 7.49 25.64
N ARG A 328 13.90 6.94 25.94
CA ARG A 328 13.15 7.22 27.18
C ARG A 328 13.87 6.70 28.44
N ASN A 329 14.90 5.86 28.32
CA ASN A 329 15.70 5.39 29.45
C ASN A 329 16.83 6.34 29.89
N GLY A 330 17.11 7.43 29.14
CA GLY A 330 18.19 8.37 29.47
C GLY A 330 17.80 9.47 30.46
N ILE A 331 16.53 9.89 30.48
CA ILE A 331 16.10 11.10 31.21
C ILE A 331 15.79 10.80 32.69
N ARG A 332 15.35 9.58 33.04
CA ARG A 332 15.08 9.22 34.45
C ARG A 332 16.32 9.06 35.34
N LYS A 333 17.53 8.98 34.77
CA LYS A 333 18.78 8.89 35.56
C LYS A 333 19.43 10.23 35.87
N ALA A 334 19.01 11.33 35.22
CA ALA A 334 19.58 12.65 35.46
C ALA A 334 18.84 13.46 36.56
N GLU A 335 17.71 12.97 37.08
CA GLU A 335 16.96 13.61 38.17
C GLU A 335 17.18 12.92 39.54
N ARG A 336 18.16 12.02 39.64
CA ARG A 336 18.53 11.32 40.90
C ARG A 336 20.04 11.25 41.12
N SER A 337 20.76 12.31 40.74
CA SER A 337 22.18 12.49 41.08
C SER A 337 22.41 13.86 41.66
#